data_AF-A0A257Q368-F1
#
_entry.id   AF-A0A257Q368-F1
#
_cell.length_a   1.000
_cell.length_b   1.000
_cell.length_c   1.000
_cell.angle_alpha   90.00
_cell.angle_beta   90.00
_cell.angle_gamma   90.00
#
_symmetry.space_group_name_H-M   'P 1'
#
loop_
_entity.id
_entity.type
_entity.pdbx_description
1 polymer ?
#
loop_
_entity_poly.entity_id
_entity_poly.type
_entity_poly.pdbx_seq_one_letter_code
_entity_poly.pdbx_strand_id
1 'polypeptide(L)'
;MRDYFVEPLSAVSLASAYPLIRLAAPGIALATWKRQAKAVIDKRHRGAKGILIARPAQRPYICGMVWYRAEFDLVKGRVLHAYNLVAIDLLDSEAIILHLMLALGPVARLNGCVWVNIIMPDGCAASKDVHHAADRLASASAVAHCLEVGFAA
;
A
#
# COMPACT_ATOMS: atom_id res chain seq x y z
N MET A 1 -9.06 5.83 -19.48
CA MET A 1 -8.37 5.76 -18.17
C MET A 1 -9.29 5.02 -17.22
N ARG A 2 -8.85 3.90 -16.63
CA ARG A 2 -9.66 3.22 -15.61
C ARG A 2 -9.54 4.02 -14.32
N ASP A 3 -10.68 4.28 -13.71
CA ASP A 3 -10.74 5.02 -12.45
C ASP A 3 -10.74 4.03 -11.28
N TYR A 4 -9.91 4.31 -10.28
CA TYR A 4 -9.72 3.45 -9.11
C TYR A 4 -9.93 4.26 -7.85
N PHE A 5 -10.75 3.72 -6.94
CA PHE A 5 -10.92 4.29 -5.61
C PHE A 5 -9.99 3.62 -4.62
N VAL A 6 -9.29 4.44 -3.84
CA VAL A 6 -8.45 3.97 -2.74
C VAL A 6 -9.10 4.34 -1.42
N GLU A 7 -9.27 3.34 -0.54
CA GLU A 7 -9.89 3.52 0.76
C GLU A 7 -9.21 2.64 1.82
N PRO A 8 -9.31 3.00 3.13
CA PRO A 8 -8.83 2.14 4.20
C PRO A 8 -9.59 0.81 4.25
N LEU A 9 -8.87 -0.29 4.44
CA LEU A 9 -9.46 -1.61 4.60
C LEU A 9 -10.30 -1.68 5.88
N SER A 10 -11.56 -2.05 5.72
CA SER A 10 -12.47 -2.26 6.85
C SER A 10 -12.43 -3.71 7.37
N ALA A 11 -12.82 -3.91 8.63
CA ALA A 11 -12.93 -5.24 9.22
C ALA A 11 -13.92 -6.16 8.49
N VAL A 12 -14.94 -5.57 7.85
CA VAL A 12 -15.97 -6.28 7.08
C VAL A 12 -15.39 -6.79 5.76
N SER A 13 -14.49 -6.03 5.14
CA SER A 13 -13.90 -6.33 3.83
C SER A 13 -12.67 -7.26 3.90
N LEU A 14 -12.27 -7.72 5.09
CA LEU A 14 -11.08 -8.58 5.26
C LEU A 14 -11.13 -9.87 4.44
N ALA A 15 -12.31 -10.49 4.34
CA ALA A 15 -12.47 -11.70 3.55
C ALA A 15 -12.32 -11.41 2.04
N SER A 16 -12.80 -10.26 1.57
CA SER A 16 -12.75 -9.84 0.17
C SER A 16 -11.34 -9.53 -0.31
N ALA A 17 -10.41 -9.17 0.59
CA ALA A 17 -9.01 -8.94 0.26
C ALA A 17 -8.18 -10.23 0.17
N TYR A 18 -8.69 -11.36 0.70
CA TYR A 18 -7.93 -12.61 0.79
C TYR A 18 -7.42 -13.17 -0.55
N PRO A 19 -8.14 -13.05 -1.69
CA PRO A 19 -7.60 -13.48 -2.97
C PRO A 19 -6.27 -12.80 -3.32
N LEU A 20 -6.13 -11.49 -3.07
CA LEU A 20 -4.86 -10.78 -3.28
C LEU A 20 -3.75 -11.32 -2.37
N ILE A 21 -4.09 -11.62 -1.12
CA ILE A 21 -3.14 -12.19 -0.15
C ILE A 21 -2.68 -13.58 -0.57
N ARG A 22 -3.58 -14.39 -1.12
CA ARG A 22 -3.22 -15.71 -1.62
C ARG A 22 -2.31 -15.65 -2.84
N LEU A 23 -2.41 -14.59 -3.62
CA LEU A 23 -1.53 -14.36 -4.77
C LEU A 23 -0.15 -13.87 -4.31
N ALA A 24 -0.08 -12.96 -3.33
CA ALA A 24 1.18 -12.43 -2.82
C ALA A 24 1.90 -13.36 -1.81
N ALA A 25 1.15 -14.14 -1.04
CA ALA A 25 1.65 -15.03 0.00
C ALA A 25 0.83 -16.35 0.04
N PRO A 26 1.09 -17.30 -0.88
CA PRO A 26 0.27 -18.51 -1.04
C PRO A 26 0.18 -19.39 0.20
N GLY A 27 1.17 -19.34 1.10
CA GLY A 27 1.21 -20.11 2.34
C GLY A 27 0.30 -19.58 3.46
N ILE A 28 -0.26 -18.37 3.34
CA ILE A 28 -1.09 -17.78 4.39
C ILE A 28 -2.52 -18.33 4.33
N ALA A 29 -3.01 -18.85 5.47
CA ALA A 29 -4.39 -19.24 5.66
C ALA A 29 -5.30 -18.05 6.00
N LEU A 30 -6.58 -18.12 5.59
CA LEU A 30 -7.56 -17.05 5.80
C LEU A 30 -7.69 -16.59 7.25
N ALA A 31 -7.64 -17.53 8.21
CA ALA A 31 -7.74 -17.22 9.63
C ALA A 31 -6.51 -16.42 10.11
N THR A 32 -5.30 -16.81 9.69
CA THR A 32 -4.05 -16.10 9.98
C THR A 32 -4.07 -14.70 9.38
N TRP A 33 -4.47 -14.58 8.11
CA TRP A 33 -4.67 -13.29 7.44
C TRP A 33 -5.62 -12.39 8.24
N LYS A 34 -6.83 -12.86 8.55
CA LYS A 34 -7.84 -12.08 9.27
C LYS A 34 -7.31 -11.61 10.63
N ARG A 35 -6.58 -12.46 11.35
CA ARG A 35 -5.97 -12.12 12.64
C ARG A 35 -4.93 -11.01 12.50
N GLN A 36 -4.00 -11.16 11.57
CA GLN A 36 -2.93 -10.17 11.32
C GLN A 36 -3.49 -8.84 10.84
N ALA A 37 -4.39 -8.86 9.84
CA ALA A 37 -4.99 -7.66 9.30
C ALA A 37 -5.83 -6.91 10.35
N LYS A 38 -6.58 -7.61 11.21
CA LYS A 38 -7.32 -7.01 12.34
C LYS A 38 -6.41 -6.24 13.29
N ALA A 39 -5.23 -6.78 13.62
CA ALA A 39 -4.26 -6.11 14.50
C ALA A 39 -3.66 -4.84 13.87
N VAL A 40 -3.67 -4.74 12.54
CA VAL A 40 -3.13 -3.61 11.78
C VAL A 40 -4.19 -2.52 11.60
N ILE A 41 -5.44 -2.89 11.27
CA ILE A 41 -6.55 -1.93 11.11
C ILE A 41 -7.19 -1.50 12.43
N ASP A 42 -6.62 -1.91 13.58
CA ASP A 42 -7.15 -1.59 14.90
C ASP A 42 -7.23 -0.06 15.09
N LYS A 43 -8.44 0.39 15.45
CA LYS A 43 -8.79 1.79 15.67
C LYS A 43 -7.97 2.46 16.77
N ARG A 44 -7.34 1.70 17.67
CA ARG A 44 -6.45 2.23 18.72
C ARG A 44 -5.21 2.93 18.16
N HIS A 45 -4.82 2.60 16.93
CA HIS A 45 -3.69 3.20 16.22
C HIS A 45 -4.14 3.96 14.97
N ARG A 46 -5.35 4.54 14.98
CA ARG A 46 -5.90 5.30 13.84
C ARG A 46 -4.87 6.29 13.31
N GLY A 47 -4.65 6.25 12.01
CA GLY A 47 -3.68 7.09 11.31
C GLY A 47 -2.30 6.45 11.23
N ALA A 48 -1.73 5.98 12.34
CA ALA A 48 -0.32 5.59 12.39
C ALA A 48 0.00 4.25 11.72
N LYS A 49 -0.96 3.37 11.49
CA LYS A 49 -0.80 2.16 10.68
C LYS A 49 -2.12 1.74 10.07
N GLY A 50 -2.05 0.95 9.00
CA GLY A 50 -3.25 0.47 8.35
C GLY A 50 -2.96 -0.24 7.04
N ILE A 51 -4.03 -0.50 6.32
CA ILE A 51 -4.01 -1.12 5.00
C ILE A 51 -4.90 -0.27 4.11
N LEU A 52 -4.37 0.21 2.99
CA LEU A 52 -5.17 0.81 1.93
C LEU A 52 -5.49 -0.26 0.88
N ILE A 53 -6.68 -0.17 0.31
CA ILE A 53 -7.11 -1.02 -0.79
C ILE A 53 -7.51 -0.17 -1.99
N ALA A 54 -7.24 -0.68 -3.19
CA ALA A 54 -7.72 -0.12 -4.44
C ALA A 54 -8.84 -1.01 -4.99
N ARG A 55 -9.90 -0.39 -5.48
CA ARG A 55 -10.98 -1.05 -6.23
C ARG A 55 -11.31 -0.26 -7.50
N PRO A 56 -11.68 -0.92 -8.60
CA PRO A 56 -12.17 -0.21 -9.77
C PRO A 56 -13.47 0.53 -9.45
N ALA A 57 -13.68 1.73 -10.00
CA ALA A 57 -14.89 2.52 -9.75
C ALA A 57 -16.20 1.76 -10.05
N GLN A 58 -16.16 0.90 -11.05
CA GLN A 58 -17.32 0.19 -11.59
C GLN A 58 -17.53 -1.21 -11.00
N ARG A 59 -16.63 -1.70 -10.12
CA ARG A 59 -16.68 -3.09 -9.62
C ARG A 59 -16.27 -3.18 -8.15
N PRO A 60 -16.93 -4.05 -7.35
CA PRO A 60 -16.69 -4.10 -5.91
C PRO A 60 -15.49 -4.97 -5.50
N TYR A 61 -14.72 -5.52 -6.44
CA TYR A 61 -13.56 -6.36 -6.10
C TYR A 61 -12.33 -5.51 -5.77
N ILE A 62 -11.49 -6.04 -4.89
CA ILE A 62 -10.24 -5.40 -4.50
C ILE A 62 -9.16 -5.83 -5.49
N CYS A 63 -8.54 -4.87 -6.16
CA CYS A 63 -7.53 -5.08 -7.19
C CYS A 63 -6.13 -4.65 -6.76
N GLY A 64 -6.01 -3.90 -5.67
CA GLY A 64 -4.72 -3.55 -5.11
C GLY A 64 -4.78 -3.34 -3.60
N MET A 65 -3.62 -3.41 -2.97
CA MET A 65 -3.47 -3.25 -1.53
C MET A 65 -2.06 -2.76 -1.19
N VAL A 66 -1.94 -1.91 -0.19
CA VAL A 66 -0.64 -1.55 0.41
C VAL A 66 -0.80 -1.44 1.93
N TRP A 67 0.17 -1.99 2.65
CA TRP A 67 0.26 -1.84 4.09
C TRP A 67 1.09 -0.62 4.41
N TYR A 68 0.75 0.09 5.49
CA TYR A 68 1.54 1.24 5.90
C TYR A 68 1.68 1.35 7.41
N ARG A 69 2.75 2.00 7.85
CA ARG A 69 3.02 2.37 9.23
C ARG A 69 3.88 3.62 9.29
N ALA A 70 3.48 4.59 10.11
CA ALA A 70 4.27 5.75 10.47
C ALA A 70 5.24 5.36 11.58
N GLU A 71 6.52 5.61 11.34
CA GLU A 71 7.62 5.37 12.28
C GLU A 71 8.53 6.60 12.36
N PHE A 72 9.41 6.62 13.36
CA PHE A 72 10.39 7.68 13.52
C PHE A 72 11.75 7.18 13.04
N ASP A 73 12.30 7.86 12.05
CA ASP A 73 13.64 7.73 11.54
C ASP A 73 14.53 8.83 12.15
N LEU A 74 15.74 8.46 12.57
CA LEU A 74 16.65 9.36 13.27
C LEU A 74 17.10 10.54 12.38
N VAL A 75 17.20 10.33 11.07
CA VAL A 75 17.69 11.32 10.09
C VAL A 75 16.53 12.07 9.43
N LYS A 76 15.49 11.35 9.04
CA LYS A 76 14.35 11.86 8.26
C LYS A 76 13.18 12.32 9.13
N GLY A 77 13.21 12.07 10.44
CA GLY A 77 12.12 12.36 11.36
C GLY A 77 10.95 11.38 11.18
N ARG A 78 9.70 11.85 11.17
CA ARG A 78 8.54 10.95 10.97
C ARG A 78 8.43 10.55 9.50
N VAL A 79 8.45 9.23 9.27
CA VAL A 79 8.39 8.62 7.93
C VAL A 79 7.21 7.65 7.87
N LEU A 80 6.46 7.69 6.77
CA LEU A 80 5.45 6.69 6.47
C LEU A 80 6.07 5.56 5.67
N HIS A 81 6.29 4.41 6.30
CA HIS A 81 6.73 3.20 5.61
C HIS A 81 5.53 2.47 5.03
N ALA A 82 5.60 2.19 3.73
CA ALA A 82 4.65 1.39 2.98
C ALA A 82 5.32 0.07 2.57
N TYR A 83 4.61 -1.03 2.72
CA TYR A 83 5.14 -2.38 2.49
C TYR A 83 4.01 -3.29 1.98
N ASN A 84 4.37 -4.49 1.50
CA ASN A 84 3.41 -5.46 0.96
C ASN A 84 2.48 -4.84 -0.10
N LEU A 85 3.04 -4.02 -0.99
CA LEU A 85 2.31 -3.43 -2.10
C LEU A 85 2.01 -4.51 -3.12
N VAL A 86 0.72 -4.72 -3.39
CA VAL A 86 0.21 -5.73 -4.32
C VAL A 86 -0.79 -5.04 -5.23
N ALA A 87 -0.63 -5.20 -6.53
CA ALA A 87 -1.59 -4.76 -7.53
C ALA A 87 -1.80 -5.88 -8.55
N ILE A 88 -3.04 -6.15 -8.89
CA ILE A 88 -3.42 -7.19 -9.82
C ILE A 88 -4.41 -6.61 -10.82
N ASP A 89 -3.93 -6.39 -12.03
CA ASP A 89 -4.74 -6.12 -13.22
C ASP A 89 -4.06 -6.77 -14.42
N LEU A 90 -4.86 -7.36 -15.30
CA LEU A 90 -4.36 -8.04 -16.50
C LEU A 90 -3.89 -7.07 -17.58
N LEU A 91 -4.31 -5.80 -17.53
CA LEU A 91 -4.07 -4.80 -18.56
C LEU A 91 -3.16 -3.67 -18.08
N ASP A 92 -3.31 -3.21 -16.84
CA ASP A 92 -2.54 -2.06 -16.33
C ASP A 92 -2.44 -2.08 -14.80
N SER A 93 -1.38 -2.71 -14.29
CA SER A 93 -1.08 -2.75 -12.86
C SER A 93 -0.53 -1.40 -12.37
N GLU A 94 0.19 -0.66 -13.22
CA GLU A 94 0.81 0.62 -12.90
C GLU A 94 -0.22 1.66 -12.46
N ALA A 95 -1.37 1.75 -13.15
CA ALA A 95 -2.44 2.67 -12.75
C ALA A 95 -2.92 2.41 -11.32
N ILE A 96 -3.06 1.14 -10.90
CA ILE A 96 -3.48 0.80 -9.53
C ILE A 96 -2.41 1.23 -8.53
N ILE A 97 -1.15 0.94 -8.83
CA ILE A 97 0.00 1.30 -8.00
C ILE A 97 0.07 2.82 -7.81
N LEU A 98 -0.09 3.58 -8.89
CA LEU A 98 -0.11 5.04 -8.85
C LEU A 98 -1.21 5.57 -7.93
N HIS A 99 -2.44 5.04 -8.01
CA HIS A 99 -3.53 5.46 -7.13
C HIS A 99 -3.24 5.12 -5.66
N LEU A 100 -2.68 3.94 -5.38
CA LEU A 100 -2.29 3.56 -4.02
C LEU A 100 -1.20 4.49 -3.46
N MET A 101 -0.19 4.81 -4.27
CA MET A 101 0.90 5.71 -3.88
C MET A 101 0.40 7.15 -3.68
N LEU A 102 -0.48 7.66 -4.55
CA LEU A 102 -1.14 8.95 -4.36
C LEU A 102 -1.90 9.03 -3.02
N ALA A 103 -2.57 7.95 -2.65
CA ALA A 103 -3.34 7.88 -1.41
C ALA A 103 -2.45 7.83 -0.14
N LEU A 104 -1.18 7.44 -0.26
CA LEU A 104 -0.23 7.49 0.85
C LEU A 104 0.14 8.93 1.25
N GLY A 105 0.12 9.88 0.31
CA GLY A 105 0.43 11.29 0.59
C GLY A 105 -0.47 11.92 1.66
N PRO A 106 -1.81 11.89 1.51
CA PRO A 106 -2.73 12.32 2.56
C PRO A 106 -2.54 11.58 3.88
N VAL A 107 -2.30 10.27 3.85
CA VAL A 107 -2.03 9.48 5.06
C VAL A 107 -0.74 9.95 5.75
N ALA A 108 0.32 10.21 5.00
CA ALA A 108 1.58 10.72 5.54
C ALA A 108 1.38 12.08 6.22
N ARG A 109 0.70 13.02 5.56
CA ARG A 109 0.40 14.35 6.11
C ARG A 109 -0.42 14.29 7.40
N LEU A 110 -1.45 13.44 7.44
CA LEU A 110 -2.26 13.24 8.65
C LEU A 110 -1.44 12.72 9.84
N ASN A 111 -0.33 12.03 9.58
CA ASN A 111 0.59 11.53 10.59
C ASN A 111 1.81 12.43 10.83
N GLY A 112 1.85 13.63 10.23
CA GLY A 112 3.00 14.53 10.30
C GLY A 112 4.28 13.95 9.69
N CYS A 113 4.14 13.02 8.74
CA CYS A 113 5.27 12.43 8.02
C CYS A 113 5.63 13.33 6.84
N VAL A 114 6.93 13.59 6.66
CA VAL A 114 7.47 14.38 5.54
C VAL A 114 7.90 13.48 4.39
N TRP A 115 8.19 12.21 4.70
CA TRP A 115 8.68 11.21 3.76
C TRP A 115 7.74 10.02 3.70
N VAL A 116 7.56 9.49 2.50
CA VAL A 116 6.95 8.17 2.27
C VAL A 116 8.03 7.26 1.74
N ASN A 117 8.27 6.16 2.46
CA ASN A 117 9.21 5.13 2.05
C ASN A 117 8.43 3.90 1.58
N ILE A 118 8.63 3.46 0.35
CA ILE A 118 8.00 2.26 -0.18
C ILE A 118 9.03 1.14 -0.21
N ILE A 119 8.80 0.14 0.63
CA ILE A 119 9.66 -1.01 0.82
C ILE A 119 9.13 -2.18 0.00
N MET A 120 9.99 -2.70 -0.88
CA MET A 120 9.67 -3.87 -1.70
C MET A 120 10.76 -4.94 -1.58
N PRO A 121 10.38 -6.24 -1.62
CA PRO A 121 11.34 -7.33 -1.75
C PRO A 121 12.12 -7.23 -3.06
N ASP A 122 13.40 -7.62 -3.02
CA ASP A 122 14.23 -7.74 -4.21
C ASP A 122 13.64 -8.73 -5.22
N GLY A 123 13.81 -8.43 -6.51
CA GLY A 123 13.31 -9.28 -7.60
C GLY A 123 11.80 -9.26 -7.79
N CYS A 124 11.06 -8.39 -7.08
CA CYS A 124 9.63 -8.21 -7.33
C CYS A 124 9.38 -7.72 -8.76
N ALA A 125 8.55 -8.46 -9.52
CA ALA A 125 8.21 -8.13 -10.90
C ALA A 125 7.54 -6.75 -11.04
N ALA A 126 6.84 -6.30 -9.99
CA ALA A 126 6.22 -4.97 -9.93
C ALA A 126 7.22 -3.82 -9.74
N SER A 127 8.52 -4.10 -9.58
CA SER A 127 9.53 -3.07 -9.34
C SER A 127 9.56 -2.02 -10.44
N LYS A 128 9.44 -2.42 -11.71
CA LYS A 128 9.42 -1.47 -12.84
C LYS A 128 8.20 -0.54 -12.80
N ASP A 129 7.02 -1.10 -12.57
CA ASP A 129 5.76 -0.34 -12.53
C ASP A 129 5.77 0.66 -11.36
N VAL A 130 6.33 0.27 -10.21
CA VAL A 130 6.46 1.16 -9.04
C VAL A 130 7.50 2.26 -9.28
N HIS A 131 8.62 1.97 -9.94
CA HIS A 131 9.59 3.02 -10.32
C HIS A 131 8.94 4.04 -11.26
N HIS A 132 8.24 3.57 -12.29
CA HIS A 132 7.55 4.47 -13.22
C HIS A 132 6.46 5.28 -12.52
N ALA A 133 5.69 4.67 -11.62
CA ALA A 133 4.72 5.40 -10.80
C ALA A 133 5.38 6.43 -9.87
N ALA A 134 6.55 6.12 -9.28
CA ALA A 134 7.30 7.03 -8.43
C ALA A 134 7.84 8.24 -9.20
N ASP A 135 8.39 8.05 -10.39
CA ASP A 135 8.85 9.14 -11.26
C ASP A 135 7.69 10.07 -11.64
N ARG A 136 6.53 9.49 -11.95
CA ARG A 136 5.31 10.24 -12.22
C ARG A 136 4.79 11.00 -10.99
N LEU A 137 5.07 10.53 -9.78
CA LEU A 137 4.65 11.19 -8.54
C LEU A 137 5.60 12.27 -8.06
N ALA A 138 6.90 12.09 -8.28
CA ALA A 138 7.91 13.08 -7.95
C ALA A 138 7.67 14.42 -8.66
N SER A 139 7.04 14.39 -9.84
CA SER A 139 6.64 15.59 -10.58
C SER A 139 5.30 16.19 -10.12
N ALA A 140 4.49 15.47 -9.33
CA ALA A 140 3.10 15.83 -9.04
C ALA A 140 2.76 16.04 -7.55
N SER A 141 3.66 15.72 -6.61
CA SER A 141 3.36 15.73 -5.18
C SER A 141 4.32 16.58 -4.35
N ALA A 142 3.79 17.26 -3.33
CA ALA A 142 4.55 17.99 -2.32
C ALA A 142 5.20 17.09 -1.25
N VAL A 143 4.99 15.76 -1.33
CA VAL A 143 5.60 14.77 -0.44
C VAL A 143 6.73 14.08 -1.19
N ALA A 144 7.91 14.03 -0.58
CA ALA A 144 9.04 13.31 -1.14
C ALA A 144 8.77 11.79 -1.02
N HIS A 145 8.73 11.12 -2.17
CA HIS A 145 8.58 9.68 -2.26
C HIS A 145 9.96 9.08 -2.46
N CYS A 146 10.39 8.23 -1.53
CA CYS A 146 11.58 7.42 -1.70
C CYS A 146 11.17 5.97 -1.88
N LEU A 147 11.78 5.32 -2.87
CA LEU A 147 11.75 3.88 -2.99
C LEU A 147 12.98 3.33 -2.30
N GLU A 148 12.80 2.49 -1.29
CA GLU A 148 13.90 1.70 -0.73
C GLU A 148 13.61 0.23 -1.02
N VAL A 149 14.45 -0.39 -1.84
CA VAL A 149 14.36 -1.83 -2.08
C VAL A 149 15.06 -2.52 -0.90
N GLY A 150 14.32 -3.34 -0.18
CA GLY A 150 14.76 -3.93 1.08
C GLY A 150 14.79 -5.46 1.02
N PHE A 151 15.86 -6.05 1.55
CA PHE A 151 15.97 -7.49 1.76
C PHE A 151 15.05 -7.91 2.90
N ALA A 152 14.06 -8.77 2.63
CA ALA A 152 13.42 -9.57 3.66
C ALA A 152 14.28 -10.84 3.84
N ALA A 153 15.01 -10.92 4.95
CA ALA A 153 15.76 -12.11 5.35
C ALA A 153 14.84 -13.24 5.84
#